data_AF-A0A4V1RV43-F1
#
_entry.id   AF-A0A4V1RV43-F1
#
_cell.length_a   1.000
_cell.length_b   1.000
_cell.length_c   1.000
_cell.angle_alpha   90.00
_cell.angle_beta   90.00
_cell.angle_gamma   90.00
#
_symmetry.space_group_name_H-M   'P 1'
#
loop_
_entity.id
_entity.type
_entity.pdbx_description
1 polymer ?
#
loop_
_entity_poly.entity_id
_entity_poly.type
_entity_poly.pdbx_seq_one_letter_code
_entity_poly.pdbx_strand_id
1 'polypeptide(L)'
;MTGPADPADPFARPVVDLARALVGATLLVDGVGGVIVETEAYARHDPASHSCRGPTPRNRAMFGPAGRAYVYRSYGIHWCFNVVGGGEPGCAVLVRALEPTQGLDRMRARRRLDDPRLLCAGPGRLAQALGLDASHDGLDLGRPPFALAFGAEVPAPLVGPRIGISRNADAPWRFGLPGSRCLSKPFPRAAPR
;
A
#
# COMPACT_ATOMS: atom_id res chain seq x y z
N MET A 1 26.26 0.61 -7.80
CA MET A 1 26.73 0.03 -6.52
C MET A 1 25.76 0.43 -5.45
N THR A 2 24.83 -0.44 -5.07
CA THR A 2 23.96 -0.25 -3.90
C THR A 2 24.85 -0.48 -2.69
N GLY A 3 25.05 0.55 -1.86
CA GLY A 3 25.71 0.40 -0.57
C GLY A 3 24.96 -0.61 0.31
N PRO A 4 25.57 -1.09 1.41
CA PRO A 4 24.87 -1.93 2.37
C PRO A 4 23.58 -1.22 2.81
N ALA A 5 22.48 -1.98 2.88
CA ALA A 5 21.20 -1.44 3.36
C ALA A 5 21.41 -0.85 4.76
N ASP A 6 20.99 0.39 4.95
CA ASP A 6 21.00 1.03 6.26
C ASP A 6 20.07 0.22 7.18
N PRO A 7 20.55 -0.35 8.30
CA PRO A 7 19.68 -1.08 9.23
C PRO A 7 18.59 -0.20 9.84
N ALA A 8 18.68 1.13 9.73
CA ALA A 8 17.63 2.07 10.09
C ALA A 8 16.60 2.33 8.98
N ASP A 9 16.80 1.80 7.76
CA ASP A 9 15.86 1.99 6.65
C ASP A 9 14.52 1.30 6.99
N PRO A 10 13.43 2.08 7.19
CA PRO A 10 12.14 1.49 7.52
C PRO A 10 11.59 0.58 6.41
N PHE A 11 12.05 0.71 5.16
CA PHE A 11 11.62 -0.12 4.04
C PHE A 11 12.33 -1.50 3.98
N ALA A 12 13.43 -1.68 4.72
CA ALA A 12 14.20 -2.93 4.75
C ALA A 12 13.58 -4.01 5.68
N ARG A 13 12.57 -3.64 6.48
CA ARG A 13 11.83 -4.55 7.37
C ARG A 13 11.25 -5.74 6.60
N PRO A 14 11.05 -6.93 7.23
CA PRO A 14 10.25 -7.99 6.63
C PRO A 14 8.90 -7.45 6.14
N VAL A 15 8.43 -7.91 4.98
CA VAL A 15 7.30 -7.26 4.27
C VAL A 15 6.01 -7.22 5.09
N VAL A 16 5.79 -8.21 5.95
CA VAL A 16 4.65 -8.25 6.89
C VAL A 16 4.76 -7.13 7.93
N ASP A 17 5.95 -6.89 8.45
CA ASP A 17 6.22 -5.84 9.44
C ASP A 17 6.17 -4.46 8.79
N LEU A 18 6.67 -4.33 7.56
CA LEU A 18 6.51 -3.12 6.76
C LEU A 18 5.03 -2.80 6.53
N ALA A 19 4.21 -3.82 6.19
CA ALA A 19 2.78 -3.61 5.98
C ALA A 19 2.07 -3.14 7.25
N ARG A 20 2.44 -3.67 8.41
CA ARG A 20 1.96 -3.19 9.73
C ARG A 20 2.40 -1.76 10.01
N ALA A 21 3.69 -1.47 9.82
CA ALA A 21 4.27 -0.16 10.10
C ALA A 21 3.74 0.96 9.19
N LEU A 22 3.27 0.61 7.98
CA LEU A 22 2.62 1.57 7.08
C LEU A 22 1.20 1.93 7.52
N VAL A 23 0.53 1.14 8.37
CA VAL A 23 -0.75 1.55 8.95
C VAL A 23 -0.50 2.70 9.93
N GLY A 24 -1.17 3.84 9.71
CA GLY A 24 -0.94 5.08 10.45
C GLY A 24 0.11 6.01 9.81
N ALA A 25 0.84 5.55 8.80
CA ALA A 25 1.76 6.42 8.05
C ALA A 25 1.00 7.44 7.19
N THR A 26 1.59 8.60 6.95
CA THR A 26 1.04 9.60 6.03
C THR A 26 1.63 9.42 4.65
N LEU A 27 0.79 9.33 3.63
CA LEU A 27 1.18 9.29 2.21
C LEU A 27 0.53 10.45 1.47
N LEU A 28 1.36 11.26 0.82
CA LEU A 28 0.95 12.32 -0.10
C LEU A 28 1.58 12.12 -1.49
N VAL A 29 0.84 12.54 -2.51
CA VAL A 29 1.28 12.65 -3.90
C VAL A 29 0.92 14.06 -4.36
N ASP A 30 1.92 14.90 -4.64
CA ASP A 30 1.74 16.33 -4.97
C ASP A 30 0.85 17.07 -3.95
N GLY A 31 1.07 16.82 -2.67
CA GLY A 31 0.31 17.41 -1.56
C GLY A 31 -1.11 16.89 -1.39
N VAL A 32 -1.51 15.83 -2.10
CA VAL A 32 -2.82 15.19 -1.97
C VAL A 32 -2.65 13.84 -1.30
N GLY A 33 -3.41 13.57 -0.24
CA GLY A 33 -3.37 12.27 0.43
C GLY A 33 -3.87 12.29 1.86
N GLY A 34 -3.28 11.42 2.68
CA GLY A 34 -3.59 11.34 4.09
C GLY A 34 -3.05 10.08 4.76
N VAL A 35 -3.72 9.65 5.81
CA VAL A 35 -3.24 8.56 6.67
C VAL A 35 -3.59 7.22 6.04
N ILE A 36 -2.61 6.34 5.85
CA ILE A 36 -2.82 4.97 5.41
C ILE A 36 -3.56 4.21 6.52
N VAL A 37 -4.74 3.67 6.19
CA VAL A 37 -5.57 2.94 7.16
C VAL A 37 -5.69 1.46 6.83
N GLU A 38 -5.22 1.02 5.66
CA GLU A 38 -5.31 -0.38 5.27
C GLU A 38 -4.22 -0.78 4.29
N THR A 39 -3.55 -1.90 4.56
CA THR A 39 -2.45 -2.44 3.75
C THR A 39 -2.56 -3.95 3.57
N GLU A 40 -1.88 -4.48 2.55
CA GLU A 40 -1.67 -5.93 2.38
C GLU A 40 -0.21 -6.23 2.04
N ALA A 41 0.36 -7.26 2.65
CA ALA A 41 1.71 -7.73 2.36
C ALA A 41 1.73 -8.79 1.25
N TYR A 42 2.75 -8.70 0.38
CA TYR A 42 3.04 -9.65 -0.68
C TYR A 42 4.55 -9.98 -0.68
N ALA A 43 4.89 -11.18 -0.23
CA ALA A 43 6.28 -11.65 -0.17
C ALA A 43 6.75 -12.19 -1.54
N ARG A 44 8.07 -12.32 -1.71
CA ARG A 44 8.68 -12.82 -2.96
C ARG A 44 8.15 -14.19 -3.39
N HIS A 45 7.99 -15.11 -2.45
CA HIS A 45 7.58 -16.50 -2.73
C HIS A 45 6.08 -16.76 -2.48
N ASP A 46 5.30 -15.71 -2.26
CA ASP A 46 3.86 -15.81 -2.05
C ASP A 46 3.13 -16.07 -3.37
N PRO A 47 2.35 -17.16 -3.51
CA PRO A 47 1.68 -17.49 -4.77
C PRO A 47 0.59 -16.49 -5.19
N ALA A 48 0.18 -15.56 -4.31
CA ALA A 48 -0.69 -14.44 -4.66
C ALA A 48 0.07 -13.23 -5.22
N SER A 49 1.39 -13.18 -5.04
CA SER A 49 2.23 -12.05 -5.44
C SER A 49 2.58 -12.09 -6.93
N HIS A 50 2.65 -10.91 -7.54
CA HIS A 50 3.15 -10.76 -8.91
C HIS A 50 4.62 -11.19 -9.06
N SER A 51 5.40 -11.20 -7.99
CA SER A 51 6.82 -11.56 -8.01
C SER A 51 7.09 -13.06 -7.86
N CYS A 52 6.07 -13.87 -7.55
CA CYS A 52 6.21 -15.30 -7.26
C CYS A 52 6.91 -16.08 -8.39
N ARG A 53 6.64 -15.70 -9.65
CA ARG A 53 7.21 -16.34 -10.85
C ARG A 53 8.51 -15.68 -11.33
N GLY A 54 9.05 -14.74 -10.55
CA GLY A 54 10.24 -13.98 -10.91
C GLY A 54 9.95 -12.64 -11.62
N PRO A 55 11.01 -11.95 -12.07
CA PRO A 55 10.93 -10.62 -12.66
C PRO A 55 10.33 -10.66 -14.06
N THR A 56 9.48 -9.68 -14.34
CA THR A 56 8.85 -9.39 -15.63
C THR A 56 8.89 -7.87 -15.86
N PRO A 57 8.67 -7.38 -17.10
CA PRO A 57 8.59 -5.94 -17.33
C PRO A 57 7.54 -5.24 -16.45
N ARG A 58 6.43 -5.92 -16.15
CA ARG A 58 5.31 -5.37 -15.37
C ARG A 58 5.60 -5.24 -13.87
N ASN A 59 6.43 -6.11 -13.29
CA ASN A 59 6.71 -6.11 -11.85
C ASN A 59 8.15 -5.68 -11.53
N ARG A 60 8.89 -5.17 -12.53
CA ARG A 60 10.31 -4.80 -12.42
C ARG A 60 10.61 -3.94 -11.19
N ALA A 61 9.70 -3.01 -10.85
CA ALA A 61 9.86 -2.12 -9.70
C ALA A 61 10.00 -2.89 -8.39
N MET A 62 9.28 -4.02 -8.22
CA MET A 62 9.36 -4.87 -7.02
C MET A 62 10.75 -5.47 -6.81
N PHE A 63 11.55 -5.60 -7.87
CA PHE A 63 12.92 -6.14 -7.82
C PHE A 63 13.99 -5.04 -7.78
N GLY A 64 13.57 -3.78 -7.75
CA GLY A 64 14.45 -2.63 -7.54
C GLY A 64 14.75 -2.38 -6.06
N PRO A 65 15.34 -1.23 -5.73
CA PRO A 65 15.59 -0.83 -4.35
C PRO A 65 14.29 -0.76 -3.52
N ALA A 66 14.40 -0.97 -2.21
CA ALA A 66 13.32 -0.68 -1.27
C ALA A 66 12.99 0.83 -1.25
N GLY A 67 11.78 1.19 -0.82
CA GLY A 67 11.31 2.57 -0.82
C GLY A 67 10.90 3.09 -2.20
N ARG A 68 10.63 2.20 -3.16
CA ARG A 68 10.14 2.56 -4.50
C ARG A 68 8.64 2.38 -4.60
N ALA A 69 7.99 3.19 -5.42
CA ALA A 69 6.61 2.96 -5.82
C ALA A 69 6.56 1.79 -6.80
N TYR A 70 5.63 0.85 -6.59
CA TYR A 70 5.23 -0.12 -7.61
C TYR A 70 3.77 0.16 -8.00
N VAL A 71 3.57 0.64 -9.23
CA VAL A 71 2.26 1.06 -9.73
C VAL A 71 1.89 0.23 -10.96
N TYR A 72 0.72 -0.39 -10.92
CA TYR A 72 0.27 -1.26 -12.01
C TYR A 72 -1.24 -1.11 -12.27
N ARG A 73 -1.68 -1.40 -13.50
CA ARG A 73 -3.13 -1.53 -13.79
C ARG A 73 -3.62 -2.91 -13.38
N SER A 74 -4.60 -2.95 -12.48
CA SER A 74 -5.36 -4.15 -12.13
C SER A 74 -6.46 -4.38 -13.16
N TYR A 75 -6.45 -5.54 -13.81
CA TYR A 75 -7.36 -5.95 -14.88
C TYR A 75 -7.55 -4.91 -16.01
N GLY A 76 -6.56 -4.04 -16.24
CA GLY A 76 -6.62 -2.97 -17.24
C GLY A 76 -7.47 -1.75 -16.87
N ILE A 77 -8.18 -1.80 -15.73
CA ILE A 77 -9.21 -0.81 -15.35
C ILE A 77 -8.65 0.24 -14.39
N HIS A 78 -8.16 -0.18 -13.22
CA HIS A 78 -7.74 0.73 -12.15
C HIS A 78 -6.25 0.60 -11.87
N TRP A 79 -5.60 1.73 -11.53
CA TRP A 79 -4.26 1.69 -10.98
C TRP A 79 -4.28 1.18 -9.54
N CYS A 80 -3.24 0.47 -9.14
CA CYS A 80 -2.95 0.10 -7.76
C CYS A 80 -1.55 0.60 -7.41
N PHE A 81 -1.36 1.02 -6.17
CA PHE A 81 -0.08 1.53 -5.66
C PHE A 81 0.44 0.65 -4.53
N ASN A 82 1.73 0.33 -4.61
CA ASN A 82 2.42 -0.50 -3.64
C ASN A 82 3.73 0.17 -3.25
N VAL A 83 4.17 -0.09 -2.02
CA VAL A 83 5.48 0.28 -1.50
C VAL A 83 6.39 -0.93 -1.64
N VAL A 84 7.44 -0.81 -2.46
CA VAL A 84 8.48 -1.84 -2.60
C VAL A 84 9.33 -1.82 -1.35
N GLY A 85 9.57 -3.00 -0.79
CA GLY A 85 10.28 -3.17 0.46
C GLY A 85 9.99 -4.55 1.04
N GLY A 86 10.70 -4.91 2.11
CA GLY A 86 10.85 -6.31 2.48
C GLY A 86 12.31 -6.70 2.42
N GLY A 87 12.79 -7.42 3.44
CA GLY A 87 14.19 -7.89 3.56
C GLY A 87 14.74 -8.74 2.41
N GLU A 88 14.01 -8.89 1.30
CA GLU A 88 14.48 -9.45 0.04
C GLU A 88 13.78 -8.81 -1.19
N PRO A 89 14.42 -8.81 -2.38
CA PRO A 89 13.82 -8.32 -3.62
C PRO A 89 12.56 -9.09 -4.04
N GLY A 90 11.59 -8.37 -4.60
CA GLY A 90 10.30 -8.91 -5.03
C GLY A 90 9.21 -8.85 -3.96
N CYS A 91 9.47 -8.20 -2.82
CA CYS A 91 8.47 -7.94 -1.80
C CYS A 91 7.83 -6.55 -1.99
N ALA A 92 6.54 -6.45 -1.72
CA ALA A 92 5.84 -5.16 -1.71
C ALA A 92 4.62 -5.16 -0.79
N VAL A 93 4.21 -3.97 -0.39
CA VAL A 93 2.98 -3.72 0.38
C VAL A 93 1.99 -2.96 -0.48
N LEU A 94 0.82 -3.53 -0.74
CA LEU A 94 -0.29 -2.82 -1.37
C LEU A 94 -0.90 -1.84 -0.36
N VAL A 95 -1.01 -0.57 -0.73
CA VAL A 95 -1.81 0.40 0.04
C VAL A 95 -3.25 0.33 -0.44
N ARG A 96 -4.14 -0.15 0.41
CA ARG A 96 -5.54 -0.42 0.05
C ARG A 96 -6.45 0.75 0.31
N ALA A 97 -6.23 1.45 1.41
CA ALA A 97 -7.07 2.57 1.79
C ALA A 97 -6.30 3.61 2.60
N LEU A 98 -6.78 4.84 2.50
CA LEU A 98 -6.36 5.97 3.31
C LEU A 98 -7.56 6.77 3.79
N GLU A 99 -7.40 7.38 4.95
CA GLU A 99 -8.24 8.46 5.44
C GLU A 99 -7.74 9.78 4.82
N PRO A 100 -8.53 10.42 3.94
CA PRO A 100 -8.12 11.67 3.31
C PRO A 100 -7.98 12.81 4.32
N THR A 101 -6.84 13.50 4.30
CA THR A 101 -6.60 14.66 5.17
C THR A 101 -6.17 15.90 4.40
N GLN A 102 -5.59 15.75 3.19
CA GLN A 102 -5.04 16.86 2.41
C GLN A 102 -5.46 16.77 0.95
N GLY A 103 -5.80 17.92 0.34
CA GLY A 103 -6.20 18.01 -1.06
C GLY A 103 -7.57 17.38 -1.36
N LEU A 104 -8.52 17.43 -0.42
CA LEU A 104 -9.84 16.81 -0.56
C LEU A 104 -10.57 17.24 -1.83
N ASP A 105 -10.53 18.53 -2.20
CA ASP A 105 -11.24 19.00 -3.39
C ASP A 105 -10.69 18.41 -4.70
N ARG A 106 -9.37 18.20 -4.77
CA ARG A 106 -8.73 17.49 -5.89
C ARG A 106 -9.16 16.03 -5.93
N MET A 107 -9.24 15.37 -4.77
CA MET A 107 -9.73 13.99 -4.69
C MET A 107 -11.21 13.89 -5.10
N ARG A 108 -12.07 14.79 -4.61
CA ARG A 108 -13.50 14.85 -4.97
C ARG A 108 -13.69 15.06 -6.46
N ALA A 109 -12.95 15.99 -7.06
CA ALA A 109 -12.99 16.23 -8.51
C ALA A 109 -12.56 14.98 -9.31
N ARG A 110 -11.45 14.33 -8.92
CA ARG A 110 -10.97 13.09 -9.57
C ARG A 110 -11.94 11.92 -9.41
N ARG A 111 -12.60 11.80 -8.25
CA ARG A 111 -13.51 10.70 -7.92
C ARG A 111 -14.97 10.95 -8.28
N ARG A 112 -15.34 12.20 -8.59
CA ARG A 112 -16.72 12.67 -8.78
C ARG A 112 -17.62 12.24 -7.62
N LEU A 113 -17.14 12.45 -6.40
CA LEU A 113 -17.78 11.99 -5.17
C LEU A 113 -17.45 12.94 -4.01
N ASP A 114 -18.44 13.31 -3.22
CA ASP A 114 -18.25 14.27 -2.11
C ASP A 114 -17.92 13.61 -0.76
N ASP A 115 -18.40 12.38 -0.52
CA ASP A 115 -18.21 11.68 0.74
C ASP A 115 -16.73 11.34 0.95
N PRO A 116 -16.03 11.99 1.90
CA PRO A 116 -14.60 11.81 2.10
C PRO A 116 -14.23 10.37 2.48
N ARG A 117 -15.13 9.65 3.17
CA ARG A 117 -14.89 8.27 3.61
C ARG A 117 -14.72 7.31 2.46
N LEU A 118 -15.32 7.62 1.31
CA LEU A 118 -15.38 6.75 0.14
C LEU A 118 -14.37 7.14 -0.95
N LEU A 119 -13.71 8.29 -0.81
CA LEU A 119 -12.71 8.77 -1.79
C LEU A 119 -11.60 7.75 -1.98
N CYS A 120 -11.10 7.18 -0.88
CA CYS A 120 -9.92 6.32 -0.84
C CYS A 120 -10.17 4.94 -0.21
N ALA A 121 -11.42 4.55 0.03
CA ALA A 121 -11.78 3.24 0.58
C ALA A 121 -11.71 2.12 -0.48
N GLY A 122 -10.49 1.77 -0.90
CA GLY A 122 -10.17 0.69 -1.84
C GLY A 122 -9.03 1.06 -2.80
N PRO A 123 -8.21 0.09 -3.26
CA PRO A 123 -6.92 0.37 -3.91
C PRO A 123 -7.06 1.17 -5.21
N GLY A 124 -8.04 0.84 -6.05
CA GLY A 124 -8.33 1.60 -7.27
C GLY A 124 -8.91 3.00 -7.02
N ARG A 125 -9.71 3.14 -5.95
CA ARG A 125 -10.30 4.43 -5.55
C ARG A 125 -9.22 5.36 -5.02
N LEU A 126 -8.36 4.84 -4.13
CA LEU A 126 -7.17 5.49 -3.64
C LEU A 126 -6.29 5.99 -4.79
N ALA A 127 -5.92 5.10 -5.71
CA ALA A 127 -5.05 5.50 -6.83
C ALA A 127 -5.67 6.63 -7.67
N GLN A 128 -6.97 6.53 -7.98
CA GLN A 128 -7.67 7.59 -8.70
C GLN A 128 -7.74 8.90 -7.91
N ALA A 129 -8.03 8.86 -6.60
CA ALA A 129 -8.10 10.05 -5.76
C ALA A 129 -6.74 10.78 -5.67
N LEU A 130 -5.66 10.01 -5.57
CA LEU A 130 -4.29 10.55 -5.53
C LEU A 130 -3.77 10.98 -6.92
N GLY A 131 -4.45 10.57 -8.01
CA GLY A 131 -4.01 10.88 -9.37
C GLY A 131 -2.82 10.02 -9.82
N LEU A 132 -2.69 8.83 -9.26
CA LEU A 132 -1.63 7.88 -9.59
C LEU A 132 -1.88 7.24 -10.96
N ASP A 133 -0.80 7.06 -11.70
CA ASP A 133 -0.77 6.41 -13.01
C ASP A 133 0.59 5.75 -13.30
N ALA A 134 0.82 5.32 -14.55
CA ALA A 134 2.05 4.62 -14.96
C ALA A 134 3.33 5.43 -14.75
N SER A 135 3.27 6.76 -14.81
CA SER A 135 4.45 7.64 -14.66
C SER A 135 5.05 7.60 -13.25
N HIS A 136 4.27 7.10 -12.29
CA HIS A 136 4.67 6.97 -10.90
C HIS A 136 5.40 5.65 -10.59
N ASP A 137 5.38 4.68 -11.51
CA ASP A 137 6.01 3.37 -11.30
C ASP A 137 7.54 3.49 -11.22
N GLY A 138 8.12 2.91 -10.17
CA GLY A 138 9.56 2.91 -9.91
C GLY A 138 10.12 4.19 -9.29
N LEU A 139 9.29 5.22 -9.06
CA LEU A 139 9.75 6.46 -8.43
C LEU A 139 10.14 6.25 -6.95
N ASP A 140 11.02 7.13 -6.47
CA ASP A 140 11.49 7.16 -5.08
C ASP A 140 10.40 7.72 -4.15
N LEU A 141 10.04 6.98 -3.09
CA LEU A 141 9.03 7.45 -2.13
C LEU A 141 9.58 8.49 -1.14
N GLY A 142 10.91 8.65 -1.07
CA GLY A 142 11.57 9.69 -0.29
C GLY A 142 11.76 11.01 -1.03
N ARG A 143 11.23 11.15 -2.26
CA ARG A 143 11.40 12.34 -3.10
C ARG A 143 10.06 12.78 -3.71
N PRO A 144 9.93 14.07 -4.07
CA PRO A 144 8.80 14.54 -4.88
C PRO A 144 8.59 13.67 -6.13
N PRO A 145 7.33 13.37 -6.51
CA PRO A 145 6.09 13.95 -5.99
C PRO A 145 5.59 13.33 -4.67
N PHE A 146 6.26 12.30 -4.17
CA PHE A 146 5.87 11.61 -2.95
C PHE A 146 6.35 12.33 -1.70
N ALA A 147 5.51 12.30 -0.67
CA ALA A 147 5.91 12.49 0.71
C ALA A 147 5.31 11.35 1.53
N LEU A 148 6.17 10.41 1.95
CA LEU A 148 5.79 9.29 2.81
C LEU A 148 6.49 9.46 4.16
N ALA A 149 5.69 9.57 5.22
CA ALA A 149 6.19 9.68 6.59
C ALA A 149 5.59 8.56 7.43
N PHE A 150 6.46 7.72 8.01
CA PHE A 150 6.02 6.70 8.96
C PHE A 150 5.46 7.38 10.22
N GLY A 151 4.34 6.85 10.72
CA GLY A 151 3.71 7.32 11.95
C GLY A 151 4.23 6.56 13.17
N ALA A 152 3.63 6.87 14.33
CA ALA A 152 3.78 6.02 15.51
C ALA A 152 3.24 4.61 15.21
N GLU A 153 3.90 3.60 15.75
CA GLU A 153 3.48 2.21 15.57
C GLU A 153 2.09 2.00 16.16
N VAL A 154 1.20 1.37 15.40
CA VAL A 154 -0.13 1.01 15.86
C VAL A 154 -0.01 -0.30 16.67
N PRO A 155 -0.24 -0.30 18.00
CA PRO A 155 0.10 -1.47 18.83
C PRO A 155 -0.73 -2.73 18.53
N ALA A 156 -1.95 -2.55 18.02
CA ALA A 156 -2.87 -3.64 17.72
C ALA A 156 -3.67 -3.34 16.44
N PRO A 157 -3.04 -3.41 15.24
CA PRO A 157 -3.78 -3.24 14.00
C PRO A 157 -4.79 -4.37 13.86
N LEU A 158 -5.90 -4.12 13.17
CA LEU A 158 -6.78 -5.18 12.70
C LEU A 158 -5.98 -6.10 11.78
N VAL A 159 -6.20 -7.40 11.88
CA VAL A 159 -5.50 -8.41 11.08
C VAL A 159 -6.53 -9.33 10.43
N GLY A 160 -6.33 -9.65 9.15
CA GLY A 160 -7.24 -10.55 8.44
C GLY A 160 -6.70 -11.06 7.11
N PRO A 161 -7.49 -11.88 6.40
CA PRO A 161 -7.15 -12.35 5.07
C PRO A 161 -7.18 -11.20 4.06
N ARG A 162 -6.36 -11.34 3.02
CA ARG A 162 -6.28 -10.40 1.90
C ARG A 162 -7.50 -10.52 0.99
N ILE A 163 -7.81 -9.47 0.25
CA ILE A 163 -9.03 -9.36 -0.56
C ILE A 163 -8.72 -9.54 -2.04
N GLY A 164 -9.54 -10.36 -2.71
CA GLY A 164 -9.53 -10.48 -4.16
C GLY A 164 -8.42 -11.39 -4.70
N ILE A 165 -7.90 -12.29 -3.86
CA ILE A 165 -6.93 -13.31 -4.22
C ILE A 165 -7.51 -14.71 -4.04
N SER A 166 -7.05 -15.67 -4.85
CA SER A 166 -7.48 -17.08 -4.78
C SER A 166 -6.38 -18.03 -4.30
N ARG A 167 -5.13 -17.55 -4.23
CA ARG A 167 -3.97 -18.29 -3.73
C ARG A 167 -3.54 -17.69 -2.41
N ASN A 168 -3.13 -18.52 -1.45
CA ASN A 168 -2.71 -18.07 -0.12
C ASN A 168 -3.71 -17.07 0.51
N ALA A 169 -5.01 -17.37 0.36
CA ALA A 169 -6.11 -16.48 0.69
C ALA A 169 -6.34 -16.36 2.21
N ASP A 170 -6.06 -17.43 2.95
CA ASP A 170 -6.25 -17.49 4.40
C ASP A 170 -5.12 -16.81 5.19
N ALA A 171 -4.01 -16.45 4.52
CA ALA A 171 -2.89 -15.80 5.19
C ALA A 171 -3.32 -14.44 5.80
N PRO A 172 -3.02 -14.19 7.09
CA PRO A 172 -3.44 -13.00 7.81
C PRO A 172 -2.54 -11.80 7.50
N TRP A 173 -2.40 -11.48 6.21
CA TRP A 173 -1.45 -10.49 5.68
C TRP A 173 -2.12 -9.20 5.21
N ARG A 174 -3.33 -8.93 5.70
CA ARG A 174 -4.02 -7.66 5.58
C ARG A 174 -4.06 -6.98 6.95
N PHE A 175 -3.73 -5.70 6.98
CA PHE A 175 -3.66 -4.89 8.19
C PHE A 175 -4.55 -3.66 8.07
N GLY A 176 -5.20 -3.28 9.16
CA GLY A 176 -6.12 -2.13 9.17
C GLY A 176 -6.03 -1.31 10.45
N LEU A 177 -6.27 0.00 10.34
CA LEU A 177 -6.32 0.91 11.48
C LEU A 177 -7.63 0.69 12.27
N PRO A 178 -7.59 0.29 13.56
CA PRO A 178 -8.79 0.11 14.37
C PRO A 178 -9.64 1.38 14.44
N GLY A 179 -10.96 1.22 14.36
CA GLY A 179 -11.92 2.34 14.43
C GLY A 179 -11.99 3.21 13.17
N SER A 180 -11.14 3.00 12.17
CA SER A 180 -11.20 3.77 10.93
C SER A 180 -12.51 3.52 10.18
N ARG A 181 -13.14 4.62 9.76
CA ARG A 181 -14.34 4.61 8.91
C ARG A 181 -14.01 4.52 7.41
N CYS A 182 -12.73 4.50 7.05
CA CYS A 182 -12.23 4.55 5.68
C CYS A 182 -11.69 3.19 5.20
N LEU A 183 -11.83 2.12 5.99
CA LEU A 183 -11.48 0.75 5.57
C LEU A 183 -12.27 0.36 4.32
N SER A 184 -11.62 -0.29 3.37
CA SER A 184 -12.23 -0.69 2.09
C SER A 184 -13.25 -1.82 2.24
N LYS A 185 -13.04 -2.70 3.22
CA LYS A 185 -13.95 -3.78 3.62
C LYS A 185 -13.83 -4.03 5.13
N PRO A 186 -14.87 -4.58 5.78
CA PRO A 186 -14.76 -5.04 7.15
C PRO A 186 -13.62 -6.08 7.31
N PHE A 187 -13.04 -6.13 8.51
CA PHE A 187 -12.21 -7.24 8.94
C PHE A 187 -13.10 -8.32 9.56
N PRO A 188 -12.75 -9.62 9.44
CA PRO A 188 -13.44 -10.66 10.17
C PRO A 188 -13.43 -10.33 11.67
N ARG A 189 -14.56 -10.51 12.35
CA ARG A 189 -14.57 -10.42 13.81
C ARG A 189 -13.70 -11.55 14.35
N ALA A 190 -12.85 -11.25 15.32
CA ALA A 190 -12.23 -12.31 16.11
C ALA A 190 -13.35 -13.19 16.67
N ALA A 191 -13.23 -14.51 16.51
CA ALA A 191 -14.15 -15.43 17.18
C ALA A 191 -14.12 -15.12 18.68
N PRO A 192 -15.27 -15.10 19.38
CA PRO A 192 -15.25 -15.01 20.83
C PRO A 192 -14.37 -16.14 21.36
N ARG A 193 -13.39 -15.79 22.20
CA ARG A 193 -12.55 -16.75 22.90
C ARG A 193 -13.37 -17.56 23.88
#